data_AF-A0A2M8L3Z8-F1
#
_entry.id   AF-A0A2M8L3Z8-F1
#
_cell.length_a   1.000
_cell.length_b   1.000
_cell.length_c   1.000
_cell.angle_alpha   90.00
_cell.angle_beta   90.00
_cell.angle_gamma   90.00
#
_symmetry.space_group_name_H-M   'P 1'
#
loop_
_entity.id
_entity.type
_entity.pdbx_description
1 polymer ?
#
loop_
_entity_poly.entity_id
_entity_poly.type
_entity_poly.pdbx_seq_one_letter_code
_entity_poly.pdbx_strand_id
1 'polypeptide(L)' 'MMVKFENVTKKFGDIVALRSVSFEVKPGEFVFVTGPSG' A
#
# COMPACT_ATOMS: atom_id res chain seq x y z
N MET A 1 -13.89 4.64 -10.57
CA MET A 1 -13.61 5.07 -9.18
C MET A 1 -12.10 5.07 -8.99
N MET A 2 -11.51 6.08 -8.37
CA MET A 2 -10.08 6.09 -8.04
C MET A 2 -9.85 5.34 -6.72
N VAL A 3 -8.74 4.63 -6.59
CA VAL A 3 -8.29 4.07 -5.30
C VAL A 3 -7.28 5.04 -4.70
N LYS A 4 -7.49 5.44 -3.44
CA LYS A 4 -6.54 6.26 -2.68
C LYS A 4 -6.07 5.49 -1.46
N PHE A 5 -4.75 5.38 -1.31
CA PHE A 5 -4.07 4.80 -0.16
C PHE A 5 -3.19 5.89 0.44
N GLU A 6 -3.48 6.34 1.66
CA GLU A 6 -2.86 7.53 2.22
C GLU A 6 -2.34 7.28 3.63
N ASN A 7 -1.01 7.40 3.79
CA ASN A 7 -0.27 7.27 5.03
C ASN A 7 -0.62 6.00 5.83
N VAL A 8 -0.90 4.91 5.13
CA VAL A 8 -1.39 3.70 5.76
C VAL A 8 -0.23 2.98 6.45
N THR A 9 -0.44 2.67 7.72
CA THR A 9 0.47 1.88 8.55
C THR A 9 -0.25 0.64 9.02
N LYS A 10 0.38 -0.53 8.86
CA LYS A 10 -0.15 -1.81 9.34
C LYS A 10 0.85 -2.47 10.28
N LYS A 11 0.37 -2.86 11.45
CA LYS A 11 1.15 -3.54 12.49
C LYS A 11 0.53 -4.89 12.88
N PHE A 12 1.39 -5.81 13.29
CA PHE A 12 1.07 -7.08 13.93
C PHE A 12 1.97 -7.22 15.16
N GLY A 13 1.43 -6.88 16.35
CA GLY A 13 2.25 -6.71 17.55
C GLY A 13 3.34 -5.66 17.31
N ASP A 14 4.60 -6.07 17.52
CA ASP A 14 5.78 -5.21 17.32
C ASP A 14 6.23 -5.11 15.85
N ILE A 15 5.70 -5.96 14.96
CA ILE A 15 6.07 -5.97 13.55
C ILE A 15 5.29 -4.88 12.81
N VAL A 16 6.02 -4.00 12.11
CA VAL A 16 5.44 -2.98 11.22
C VAL A 16 5.50 -3.49 9.79
N ALA A 17 4.40 -4.11 9.32
CA ALA A 17 4.29 -4.66 7.98
C ALA A 17 4.19 -3.58 6.89
N LEU A 18 3.49 -2.47 7.17
CA LEU A 18 3.46 -1.30 6.30
C LEU A 18 3.75 -0.06 7.13
N ARG A 19 4.60 0.83 6.63
CA ARG A 19 4.99 2.07 7.32
C ARG A 19 4.67 3.28 6.45
N SER A 20 3.58 3.99 6.79
CA SER A 20 3.15 5.23 6.15
C SER A 20 3.15 5.18 4.62
N VAL A 21 2.61 4.09 4.05
CA VAL A 21 2.59 3.88 2.61
C VAL A 21 1.47 4.71 1.98
N SER A 22 1.80 5.42 0.90
CA SER A 22 0.87 6.26 0.15
C SER A 22 0.99 5.99 -1.36
N PHE A 23 -0.13 5.78 -2.03
CA PHE A 23 -0.23 5.69 -3.48
C PHE A 23 -1.67 5.90 -3.96
N GLU A 24 -1.84 6.16 -5.24
CA GLU A 24 -3.13 6.30 -5.90
C GLU A 24 -3.19 5.40 -7.13
N VAL A 25 -4.37 4.87 -7.43
CA VAL A 25 -4.64 4.14 -8.68
C VAL A 25 -5.79 4.82 -9.40
N LYS A 26 -5.50 5.32 -10.60
CA LYS A 26 -6.47 6.04 -11.43
C LYS A 26 -7.41 5.08 -12.16
N PRO A 27 -8.60 5.53 -12.56
CA PRO A 27 -9.50 4.71 -13.37
C PRO A 27 -8.82 4.21 -14.65
N GLY A 28 -8.84 2.90 -14.88
CA GLY A 28 -8.21 2.26 -16.05
C GLY A 28 -6.71 1.99 -15.93
N GLU A 29 -6.09 2.35 -14.80
CA GLU A 29 -4.67 2.08 -14.56
C GLU A 29 -4.45 0.61 -14.14
N PHE A 30 -3.43 -0.02 -14.72
CA PHE A 30 -3.04 -1.40 -14.40
C PHE A 30 -1.76 -1.40 -13.58
N VAL A 31 -1.84 -1.86 -12.32
CA VAL A 31 -0.78 -1.71 -11.32
C VAL A 31 -0.38 -3.07 -10.76
N PHE A 32 0.92 -3.26 -10.57
CA PHE A 32 1.47 -4.40 -9.82
C PHE A 32 2.06 -3.92 -8.49
N VAL A 33 1.78 -4.67 -7.42
CA VAL A 33 2.51 -4.55 -6.16
C VAL A 33 3.59 -5.61 -6.14
N THR A 34 4.85 -5.20 -6.05
CA THR A 34 6.01 -6.08 -6.09
C THR A 34 6.96 -5.79 -4.93
N GLY A 35 7.83 -6.74 -4.61
CA GLY A 35 8.80 -6.62 -3.54
C GLY A 35 9.38 -7.97 -3.15
N PRO A 36 10.38 -7.99 -2.25
CA PRO A 36 10.85 -9.22 -1.62
C PRO A 36 9.72 -9.88 -0.81
N SER A 37 9.94 -11.13 -0.39
CA SER A 37 9.03 -11.82 0.52
C SER A 37 9.06 -11.20 1.91
N GLY A 38 7.86 -10.95 2.47
CA GLY A 38 7.68 -10.28 3.76
C GLY A 38 7.69 -8.76 3.64
#